data_AF-A0A351HV44-F1
#
_entry.id   AF-A0A351HV44-F1
#
_cell.length_a   1.000
_cell.length_b   1.000
_cell.length_c   1.000
_cell.angle_alpha   90.00
_cell.angle_beta   90.00
_cell.angle_gamma   90.00
#
_symmetry.space_group_name_H-M   'P 1'
#
loop_
_entity.id
_entity.type
_entity.pdbx_description
1 polymer ?
#
loop_
_entity_poly.entity_id
_entity_poly.type
_entity_poly.pdbx_seq_one_letter_code
_entity_poly.pdbx_strand_id
1 'polypeptide(L)' 'MEKVTDIRNKYAQEITEILFLLKEVGSGRIYGFPGNCTPGDDELKTNVDTLTEKFNDLLDKIEYGKDFGTGE' A
#
# COMPACT_ATOMS: atom_id res chain seq x y z
N MET A 1 -14.37 10.09 -14.32
CA MET A 1 -15.25 9.90 -13.13
C MET A 1 -14.97 11.04 -12.19
N GLU A 2 -16.00 11.57 -11.54
CA GLU A 2 -15.83 12.62 -10.53
C GLU A 2 -15.34 11.99 -9.23
N LYS A 3 -14.41 12.66 -8.55
CA LYS A 3 -13.85 12.22 -7.28
C LYS A 3 -14.86 12.51 -6.17
N VAL A 4 -15.36 11.47 -5.51
CA VAL A 4 -16.40 11.55 -4.47
C VAL A 4 -15.81 12.00 -3.13
N THR A 5 -14.57 11.63 -2.82
CA THR A 5 -13.86 12.05 -1.60
C THR A 5 -12.36 12.06 -1.82
N ASP A 6 -11.66 13.04 -1.23
CA ASP A 6 -10.20 13.17 -1.29
C ASP A 6 -9.52 12.52 -0.08
N ILE A 7 -9.55 11.18 -0.03
CA ILE A 7 -8.92 10.42 1.07
C ILE A 7 -7.39 10.47 1.02
N ARG A 8 -6.78 10.55 -0.18
CA ARG A 8 -5.31 10.65 -0.28
C ARG A 8 -4.78 11.93 0.32
N ASN A 9 -5.51 13.04 0.18
CA ASN A 9 -5.14 14.28 0.85
C ASN A 9 -5.48 14.23 2.35
N LYS A 10 -6.66 13.69 2.71
CA LYS A 10 -7.11 13.62 4.11
C LYS A 10 -6.21 12.78 5.02
N TYR A 11 -5.68 11.67 4.51
CA TYR A 11 -4.84 10.71 5.24
C TYR A 11 -3.44 10.60 4.63
N ALA A 12 -2.93 11.72 4.09
CA ALA A 12 -1.68 11.75 3.35
C ALA A 12 -0.50 11.21 4.17
N GLN A 13 -0.46 11.52 5.47
CA GLN A 13 0.59 11.07 6.36
C GLN A 13 0.52 9.54 6.55
N GLU A 14 -0.65 9.01 6.91
CA GLU A 14 -0.86 7.59 7.18
C GLU A 14 -0.61 6.74 5.94
N ILE A 15 -1.08 7.20 4.77
CA ILE A 15 -0.83 6.55 3.48
C ILE A 15 0.67 6.52 3.18
N THR A 16 1.37 7.63 3.42
CA THR A 16 2.82 7.71 3.21
C THR A 16 3.58 6.76 4.14
N GLU A 17 3.19 6.69 5.42
CA GLU A 17 3.78 5.78 6.40
C GLU A 17 3.57 4.31 6.00
N ILE A 18 2.37 3.94 5.55
CA ILE A 18 2.08 2.57 5.09
C ILE A 18 2.94 2.21 3.86
N LEU A 19 2.98 3.08 2.85
CA LEU A 19 3.76 2.84 1.64
C LEU A 19 5.27 2.76 1.94
N PHE A 20 5.75 3.56 2.90
CA PHE A 20 7.12 3.48 3.37
C PHE A 20 7.43 2.12 4.02
N LEU A 21 6.56 1.65 4.91
CA LEU A 21 6.73 0.34 5.56
C LEU A 21 6.74 -0.81 4.54
N LEU A 22 5.82 -0.79 3.57
CA LEU A 22 5.78 -1.78 2.49
C LEU A 22 7.10 -1.80 1.73
N LYS A 23 7.61 -0.63 1.33
CA LYS A 23 8.90 -0.51 0.63
C LYS A 23 10.07 -1.08 1.45
N GLU A 24 10.16 -0.75 2.74
CA GLU A 24 11.23 -1.24 3.58
C GLU A 24 11.18 -2.78 3.69
N VAL A 25 9.98 -3.36 3.88
CA VAL A 25 9.77 -4.81 3.91
C VAL A 25 10.21 -5.46 2.59
N GLY A 26 9.78 -4.94 1.44
CA GLY A 26 10.15 -5.48 0.12
C GLY A 26 11.65 -5.35 -0.17
N SER A 27 12.32 -4.36 0.42
CA SER A 27 13.78 -4.20 0.33
C SER A 27 14.57 -5.10 1.29
N GLY A 28 13.88 -5.89 2.12
CA GLY A 28 14.49 -6.74 3.15
C GLY A 28 14.99 -5.96 4.37
N ARG A 29 14.60 -4.69 4.51
CA ARG A 29 14.90 -3.87 5.69
C ARG A 29 13.84 -4.13 6.76
N ILE A 30 14.26 -4.84 7.80
CA ILE A 30 13.42 -5.15 8.96
C ILE A 30 13.64 -4.09 10.03
N TYR A 31 12.56 -3.41 10.44
CA TYR A 31 12.60 -2.41 11.51
C TYR A 31 13.15 -3.02 12.80
N GLY A 32 14.12 -2.35 13.43
CA GLY A 32 14.77 -2.82 14.67
C GLY A 32 16.01 -3.70 14.49
N PHE A 33 16.40 -4.05 13.26
CA PHE A 33 17.64 -4.79 12.98
C PHE A 33 18.60 -3.94 12.13
N PRO A 34 19.49 -3.13 12.75
CA PRO A 34 20.50 -2.39 12.00
C PRO A 34 21.45 -3.38 11.30
N GLY A 35 21.57 -3.24 9.98
CA GLY A 35 22.54 -3.98 9.16
C GLY A 35 22.01 -5.23 8.45
N ASN A 36 20.79 -5.69 8.71
CA ASN A 36 20.18 -6.74 7.90
C ASN A 36 19.49 -6.12 6.67
N CYS A 37 20.27 -5.90 5.61
CA CYS A 37 19.79 -5.55 4.27
C CYS A 37 19.91 -6.78 3.35
N THR A 38 19.60 -7.97 3.86
CA THR A 38 19.48 -9.14 3.00
C THR A 38 18.27 -8.86 2.11
N PRO A 39 18.44 -8.77 0.77
CA PRO A 39 17.30 -8.57 -0.11
C PRO A 39 16.24 -9.60 0.26
N GLY A 40 14.98 -9.16 0.43
CA GLY A 40 13.88 -10.11 0.47
C GLY A 40 13.99 -11.05 -0.73
N ASP A 41 13.61 -12.31 -0.57
CA ASP A 41 13.52 -13.18 -1.75
C ASP A 41 12.60 -12.52 -2.81
N ASP A 42 12.78 -12.90 -4.07
CA ASP A 42 12.02 -12.31 -5.18
C ASP A 42 10.49 -12.47 -4.97
N GLU A 43 10.09 -13.49 -4.21
CA GLU A 43 8.71 -13.74 -3.80
C GLU A 43 8.17 -12.69 -2.82
N LEU A 44 8.93 -12.33 -1.77
CA LEU A 44 8.55 -11.28 -0.82
C LEU A 44 8.43 -9.94 -1.52
N LYS A 45 9.38 -9.61 -2.39
CA LYS A 45 9.31 -8.38 -3.19
C LYS A 45 8.04 -8.36 -4.06
N THR A 46 7.76 -9.45 -4.77
CA THR A 46 6.56 -9.59 -5.61
C THR A 46 5.27 -9.45 -4.78
N ASN A 47 5.23 -10.03 -3.58
CA ASN A 47 4.10 -9.94 -2.67
C ASN A 47 3.87 -8.50 -2.17
N VAL A 48 4.95 -7.79 -1.82
CA VAL A 48 4.90 -6.38 -1.40
C VAL A 48 4.43 -5.47 -2.54
N ASP A 49 4.92 -5.70 -3.76
CA ASP A 49 4.49 -4.95 -4.94
C ASP A 49 2.99 -5.17 -5.19
N THR A 50 2.54 -6.43 -5.14
CA THR A 50 1.11 -6.81 -5.27
C THR A 50 0.24 -6.18 -4.19
N LEU A 51 0.71 -6.13 -2.93
CA LEU A 51 0.00 -5.48 -1.83
C LEU A 51 -0.10 -3.97 -2.04
N THR A 52 0.97 -3.34 -2.53
CA THR A 52 1.00 -1.91 -2.84
C THR A 52 -0.01 -1.56 -3.93
N GLU A 53 -0.10 -2.38 -4.98
CA GLU A 53 -1.11 -2.22 -6.03
C GLU A 53 -2.53 -2.36 -5.49
N LYS A 54 -2.82 -3.44 -4.75
CA LYS A 54 -4.14 -3.66 -4.13
C LYS A 54 -4.55 -2.53 -3.18
N PHE A 55 -3.60 -1.98 -2.44
CA PHE A 55 -3.83 -0.84 -1.55
C PHE A 55 -4.18 0.42 -2.35
N ASN A 56 -3.44 0.73 -3.42
CA ASN A 56 -3.76 1.87 -4.28
C ASN A 56 -5.11 1.71 -4.98
N ASP A 57 -5.42 0.51 -5.48
CA ASP A 57 -6.72 0.18 -6.05
C ASP A 57 -7.86 0.40 -5.04
N LEU A 58 -7.63 0.05 -3.77
CA LEU A 58 -8.60 0.28 -2.71
C LEU A 58 -8.83 1.78 -2.47
N LEU A 59 -7.76 2.58 -2.43
CA LEU A 59 -7.86 4.03 -2.32
C LEU A 59 -8.62 4.60 -3.52
N ASP A 60 -8.33 4.16 -4.75
CA ASP A 60 -9.09 4.58 -5.94
C ASP A 60 -10.57 4.21 -5.83
N LYS A 61 -10.89 2.99 -5.40
CA LYS A 61 -12.29 2.58 -5.23
C LYS A 61 -13.04 3.48 -4.27
N ILE A 62 -12.41 3.85 -3.15
CA ILE A 62 -12.99 4.76 -2.16
C ILE A 62 -13.10 6.18 -2.72
N GLU A 63 -12.06 6.71 -3.38
CA GLU A 63 -12.05 8.08 -3.91
C GLU A 63 -13.09 8.29 -5.01
N TYR A 64 -13.33 7.29 -5.85
CA TYR A 64 -14.26 7.37 -6.98
C TYR A 64 -15.62 6.72 -6.72
N GLY A 65 -15.87 6.24 -5.50
CA GLY A 65 -17.11 5.56 -5.15
C GLY A 65 -17.40 4.36 -6.04
N LYS A 66 -16.37 3.61 -6.47
CA LYS A 66 -16.56 2.34 -7.18
C LYS A 66 -17.07 1.34 -6.15
N ASP A 67 -18.40 1.24 -6.11
CA ASP A 67 -19.18 0.44 -5.18
C ASP A 67 -18.57 -0.96 -5.01
N PHE A 68 -18.40 -1.35 -3.74
CA PHE A 68 -18.19 -2.74 -3.38
C PHE A 68 -19.53 -3.43 -3.62
N GLY A 69 -19.66 -4.09 -4.77
CA GLY A 69 -20.73 -5.06 -4.99
C GLY A 69 -20.66 -6.18 -3.95
N THR A 70 -21.23 -5.94 -2.78
CA THR A 70 -21.76 -6.95 -1.84
C THR A 70 -23.20 -6.55 -1.60
N GLY A 71 -23.99 -6.69 -2.65
CA GLY A 71 -25.45 -6.80 -2.58
C GLY A 71 -25.82 -8.20 -3.06
N GLU A 72 -25.70 -9.18 -2.16
CA GLU A 72 -26.49 -10.42 -2.13
C GLU A 72 -26.79 -10.77 -0.68
#